data_AF-A0A5B9QVE5-F1
#
_entry.id   AF-A0A5B9QVE5-F1
#
_cell.length_a   1.000
_cell.length_b   1.000
_cell.length_c   1.000
_cell.angle_alpha   90.00
_cell.angle_beta   90.00
_cell.angle_gamma   90.00
#
_symmetry.space_group_name_H-M   'P 1'
#
loop_
_entity.id
_entity.type
_entity.pdbx_description
1 polymer ?
#
loop_
_entity_poly.entity_id
_entity_poly.type
_entity_poly.pdbx_seq_one_letter_code
_entity_poly.pdbx_strand_id
1 'polypeptide(L)'
;MSETLQSLRCAACSRQRLVGYSEQLVMLRSLGKLKRAKNPELDLVRELFAAALPALPCDRCGATSLSLHAAAAVDEEDPEVWGEARRCELCQKPIPPERLEIFPDVVRCAACQDKPAAETEDDFCPRCGERLQVAVRSRGLTQYRLRCPRCG
;
A
#
# COMPACT_ATOMS: atom_id res chain seq x y z
N MET A 1 25.37 -8.74 12.11
CA MET A 1 24.73 -7.65 12.87
C MET A 1 23.62 -7.12 12.00
N SER A 2 22.39 -7.56 12.28
CA SER A 2 21.21 -7.29 11.45
C SER A 2 20.87 -5.80 11.54
N GLU A 3 20.94 -5.07 10.43
CA GLU A 3 20.52 -3.69 10.37
C GLU A 3 19.01 -3.63 10.58
N THR A 4 18.56 -3.24 11.77
CA THR A 4 17.14 -3.04 12.05
C THR A 4 16.64 -1.84 11.25
N LEU A 5 15.90 -2.12 10.18
CA LEU A 5 15.21 -1.10 9.41
C LEU A 5 14.06 -0.55 10.25
N GLN A 6 13.85 0.76 10.22
CA GLN A 6 12.66 1.39 10.80
C GLN A 6 11.85 2.05 9.69
N SER A 7 10.53 2.06 9.77
CA SER A 7 9.69 2.70 8.77
C SER A 7 9.18 4.04 9.27
N LEU A 8 9.47 5.10 8.53
CA LEU A 8 8.88 6.42 8.75
C LEU A 8 7.62 6.54 7.94
N ARG A 9 6.55 7.03 8.57
CA ARG A 9 5.30 7.38 7.91
C ARG A 9 4.99 8.84 8.15
N CYS A 10 4.68 9.57 7.09
CA CYS A 10 4.17 10.94 7.20
C CYS A 10 2.65 10.93 7.33
N ALA A 11 2.11 11.58 8.37
CA ALA A 11 0.66 11.69 8.55
C ALA A 11 0.00 12.61 7.50
N ALA A 12 0.73 13.60 6.97
CA ALA A 12 0.18 14.57 6.02
C ALA A 12 0.08 14.05 4.57
N CYS A 13 1.09 13.32 4.10
CA CYS A 13 1.12 12.82 2.71
C CYS A 13 1.04 11.30 2.59
N SER A 14 0.86 10.59 3.72
CA SER A 14 0.83 9.11 3.81
C SER A 14 2.07 8.38 3.29
N ARG A 15 3.14 9.09 2.94
CA ARG A 15 4.37 8.47 2.43
C ARG A 15 5.02 7.62 3.51
N GLN A 16 5.40 6.41 3.13
CA GLN A 16 6.20 5.51 3.94
C GLN A 16 7.59 5.36 3.32
N ARG A 17 8.64 5.32 4.16
CA ARG A 17 10.00 4.97 3.73
C ARG A 17 10.72 4.20 4.82
N LEU A 18 11.62 3.32 4.43
CA LEU A 18 12.53 2.64 5.36
C LEU A 18 13.73 3.54 5.63
N VAL A 19 14.18 3.58 6.88
CA VAL A 19 15.37 4.29 7.33
C VAL A 19 16.23 3.33 8.15
N GLY A 20 17.46 3.13 7.69
CA GLY A 20 18.49 2.40 8.42
C GLY A 20 19.28 3.29 9.38
N TYR A 21 20.21 2.69 10.12
CA TYR A 21 21.05 3.39 11.10
C TYR A 21 21.85 4.56 10.50
N SER A 22 22.46 4.36 9.33
CA SER A 22 23.23 5.39 8.63
C SER A 22 22.38 6.60 8.27
N GLU A 23 21.15 6.38 7.82
CA GLU A 23 20.21 7.45 7.46
C GLU A 23 19.71 8.20 8.70
N GLN A 24 19.41 7.50 9.79
CA GLN A 24 19.07 8.12 11.08
C GLN A 24 20.18 9.04 11.57
N LEU A 25 21.45 8.63 11.45
CA LEU A 25 22.60 9.45 11.79
C LEU A 25 22.69 10.73 10.95
N VAL A 26 22.48 10.63 9.63
CA VAL A 26 22.51 11.80 8.73
C VAL A 26 21.41 12.79 9.13
N MET A 27 20.20 12.28 9.38
CA MET A 27 19.06 13.09 9.81
C MET A 27 19.32 13.77 11.16
N LEU A 28 19.81 13.05 12.17
CA LEU A 28 20.16 13.62 13.48
C LEU A 28 21.31 14.64 13.40
N ARG A 29 22.27 14.42 12.50
CA ARG A 29 23.37 15.38 12.25
C ARG A 29 22.86 16.65 11.56
N SER A 30 21.91 16.56 10.63
CA SER A 30 21.28 17.73 10.02
C SER A 30 20.55 18.60 11.04
N LEU A 31 20.01 18.00 12.10
CA LEU A 31 19.42 18.69 13.26
C LEU A 31 20.45 19.18 14.30
N GLY A 32 21.74 18.90 14.10
CA GLY A 32 22.82 19.30 15.02
C GLY A 32 22.89 18.51 16.33
N LYS A 33 22.12 17.42 16.49
CA LYS A 33 22.00 16.65 17.74
C LYS A 33 23.17 15.69 18.02
N LEU A 34 24.05 15.46 17.04
CA LEU A 34 25.18 14.51 17.13
C LEU A 34 26.54 15.10 16.71
N LYS A 35 26.77 16.40 16.90
CA LYS A 35 28.01 17.07 16.43
C LYS A 35 29.31 16.55 17.07
N ARG A 36 29.28 16.02 18.30
CA ARG A 36 30.47 15.64 19.07
C ARG A 36 30.68 14.12 19.20
N ALA A 37 29.67 13.31 18.87
CA ALA A 37 29.76 11.86 18.97
C ALA A 37 30.14 11.25 17.62
N LYS A 38 31.38 10.74 17.52
CA LYS A 38 31.91 10.17 16.27
C LYS A 38 31.30 8.78 15.96
N ASN A 39 31.03 7.99 17.00
CA ASN A 39 30.38 6.69 16.90
C ASN A 39 29.40 6.50 18.08
N PRO A 40 28.17 7.05 18.01
CA PRO A 40 27.17 6.89 19.06
C PRO A 40 26.59 5.47 19.04
N GLU A 41 26.29 4.95 20.23
CA GLU A 41 25.65 3.64 20.39
C GLU A 41 24.28 3.58 19.69
N LEU A 42 23.91 2.39 19.22
CA LEU A 42 22.70 2.17 18.43
C LEU A 42 21.42 2.57 19.19
N ASP A 43 21.35 2.22 20.47
CA ASP A 43 20.16 2.51 21.29
C ASP A 43 20.01 4.00 21.57
N LEU A 44 21.13 4.69 21.84
CA LEU A 44 21.14 6.14 21.98
C LEU A 44 20.65 6.84 20.69
N VAL A 45 21.07 6.35 19.52
CA VAL A 45 20.61 6.90 18.23
C VAL A 45 19.11 6.69 18.05
N ARG A 46 18.58 5.51 18.40
CA ARG A 46 17.15 5.21 18.29
C ARG A 46 16.30 6.10 19.19
N GLU A 47 16.69 6.26 20.45
CA GLU A 47 15.99 7.13 21.40
C GLU A 47 16.00 8.58 20.95
N LEU A 48 17.16 9.10 20.55
CA LEU A 48 17.30 10.46 20.02
C LEU A 48 16.49 10.65 18.74
N PHE A 49 16.47 9.65 17.86
CA PHE A 49 15.71 9.70 16.61
C PHE A 49 14.21 9.77 16.87
N ALA A 50 13.69 8.93 17.78
CA ALA A 50 12.29 8.97 18.21
C ALA A 50 11.91 10.32 18.81
N ALA A 51 12.76 10.90 19.66
CA ALA A 51 12.55 12.22 20.24
C ALA A 51 12.63 13.36 19.20
N ALA A 52 13.39 13.18 18.12
CA ALA A 52 13.60 14.18 17.07
C ALA A 52 12.55 14.14 15.94
N LEU A 53 11.69 13.11 15.86
CA LEU A 53 10.65 12.98 14.83
C LEU A 53 9.75 14.22 14.67
N PRO A 54 9.27 14.87 15.74
CA PRO A 54 8.39 16.03 15.60
C PRO A 54 9.08 17.25 14.97
N ALA A 55 10.42 17.25 14.91
CA ALA A 55 11.22 18.30 14.32
C ALA A 55 11.72 17.95 12.90
N LEU A 56 11.52 16.70 12.45
CA LEU A 56 11.99 16.24 11.15
C LEU A 56 10.95 16.55 10.07
N PRO A 57 11.30 17.33 9.04
CA PRO A 57 10.40 17.58 7.92
C PRO A 57 10.30 16.34 7.03
N CYS A 58 9.11 16.10 6.49
CA CYS A 58 8.93 15.14 5.42
C CYS A 58 9.65 15.63 4.16
N ASP A 59 10.42 14.75 3.52
CA ASP A 59 11.14 15.01 2.27
C ASP A 59 10.23 15.37 1.08
N ARG A 60 8.95 15.00 1.14
CA ARG A 60 7.98 15.24 0.06
C ARG A 60 7.11 16.47 0.29
N CYS A 61 6.54 16.62 1.48
CA CYS A 61 5.56 17.68 1.77
C CYS A 61 6.06 18.74 2.75
N GLY A 62 7.25 18.58 3.33
CA GLY A 62 7.81 19.51 4.31
C GLY A 62 7.13 19.51 5.68
N ALA A 63 6.01 18.80 5.86
CA ALA A 63 5.32 18.71 7.14
C ALA A 63 6.14 17.94 8.17
N THR A 64 6.09 18.36 9.44
CA THR A 64 6.84 17.77 10.56
C THR A 64 6.05 16.71 11.34
N SER A 65 5.14 16.00 10.66
CA SER A 65 4.27 14.97 11.24
C SER A 65 4.74 13.57 10.86
N LEU A 66 6.01 13.25 11.17
CA LEU A 66 6.57 11.93 10.96
C LEU A 66 6.33 11.04 12.18
N SER A 67 5.84 9.82 11.96
CA SER A 67 5.76 8.76 12.97
C SER A 67 6.71 7.63 12.62
N LEU A 68 7.36 7.08 13.65
CA LEU A 68 8.06 5.81 13.54
C LEU A 68 7.04 4.70 13.67
N HIS A 69 7.02 3.84 12.66
CA HIS A 69 6.56 2.48 12.81
C HIS A 69 7.81 1.63 12.81
N ALA A 70 7.92 0.69 13.75
CA ALA A 70 8.85 -0.41 13.54
C ALA A 70 8.52 -0.93 12.14
N ALA A 71 9.45 -0.77 11.19
CA ALA A 71 9.39 -1.67 10.06
C ALA A 71 9.55 -2.97 10.79
N ALA A 72 8.54 -3.81 10.72
CA ALA A 72 8.72 -5.18 11.06
C ALA A 72 10.05 -5.54 10.39
N ALA A 73 11.10 -5.74 11.21
CA ALA A 73 11.94 -6.87 10.99
C ALA A 73 10.96 -7.95 10.56
N VAL A 74 11.31 -8.66 9.50
CA VAL A 74 10.72 -9.98 9.33
C VAL A 74 10.98 -10.66 10.68
N ASP A 75 10.03 -10.51 11.60
CA ASP A 75 10.09 -11.02 12.95
C ASP A 75 9.89 -12.49 12.65
N GLU A 76 11.02 -13.17 12.54
CA GLU A 76 11.14 -14.62 12.67
C GLU A 76 10.70 -15.08 14.09
N GLU A 77 9.91 -14.28 14.82
CA GLU A 77 9.42 -14.51 16.17
C GLU A 77 7.96 -14.02 16.31
N ASP A 78 7.09 -14.42 15.37
CA ASP A 78 5.77 -14.94 15.77
C ASP A 78 5.86 -16.47 15.76
N PRO A 79 6.19 -17.13 16.89
CA PRO A 79 6.31 -18.58 16.94
C PRO A 79 4.96 -19.31 16.85
N GLU A 80 3.82 -18.62 16.66
CA GLU A 80 2.49 -19.24 16.64
C GLU A 80 1.80 -19.22 15.27
N VAL A 81 2.40 -18.66 14.21
CA VAL A 81 1.74 -18.61 12.88
C VAL A 81 2.49 -19.47 11.86
N TRP A 82 2.44 -20.78 12.05
CA TRP A 82 2.59 -21.76 10.97
C TRP A 82 1.35 -21.73 10.07
N GLY A 83 1.11 -20.59 9.42
CA GLY A 83 -0.02 -20.40 8.54
C GLY A 83 0.13 -19.09 7.79
N GLU A 84 0.73 -19.16 6.61
CA GLU A 84 0.83 -18.04 5.68
C GLU A 84 -0.56 -17.42 5.47
N ALA A 85 -0.87 -16.35 6.21
CA ALA A 85 -2.23 -15.82 6.26
C ALA A 85 -2.59 -15.27 4.87
N ARG A 86 -3.36 -16.05 4.10
CA ARG A 86 -3.77 -15.66 2.75
C ARG A 86 -4.47 -14.30 2.82
N ARG A 87 -3.96 -13.33 2.06
CA ARG A 87 -4.50 -11.97 2.01
C ARG A 87 -5.53 -11.85 0.89
N CYS A 88 -6.54 -11.02 1.11
CA CYS A 88 -7.53 -10.73 0.09
C CYS A 88 -6.93 -9.91 -1.06
N GLU A 89 -7.14 -10.33 -2.31
CA GLU A 89 -6.67 -9.61 -3.50
C GLU A 89 -7.21 -8.18 -3.62
N LEU A 90 -8.43 -7.92 -3.15
CA LEU A 90 -9.10 -6.61 -3.27
C LEU A 90 -8.73 -5.62 -2.16
N CYS A 91 -8.67 -6.06 -0.90
CA CYS A 91 -8.49 -5.15 0.24
C CYS A 91 -7.20 -5.38 1.03
N GLN A 92 -6.40 -6.39 0.67
CA GLN A 92 -5.13 -6.74 1.31
C GLN A 92 -5.21 -7.08 2.81
N LYS A 93 -6.44 -7.23 3.35
CA LYS A 93 -6.69 -7.71 4.72
C LYS A 93 -6.48 -9.23 4.78
N PRO A 94 -5.99 -9.77 5.91
CA PRO A 94 -5.88 -11.21 6.12
C PRO A 94 -7.26 -11.85 6.04
N ILE A 95 -7.33 -13.02 5.39
CA ILE A 95 -8.54 -13.85 5.36
C ILE A 95 -8.57 -14.67 6.67
N PRO A 96 -9.69 -14.69 7.41
CA PRO A 96 -9.79 -15.46 8.66
C PRO A 96 -9.46 -16.95 8.42
N PRO A 97 -8.67 -17.59 9.29
CA PRO A 97 -8.25 -18.98 9.12
C PRO A 97 -9.44 -19.94 9.07
N GLU A 98 -10.50 -19.68 9.84
CA GLU A 98 -11.73 -20.49 9.83
C GLU A 98 -12.36 -20.55 8.44
N ARG A 99 -12.19 -19.49 7.62
CA ARG A 99 -12.68 -19.45 6.24
C ARG A 99 -11.76 -20.21 5.28
N LEU A 100 -10.45 -20.20 5.53
CA LEU A 100 -9.47 -20.95 4.72
C LEU A 100 -9.54 -22.44 4.99
N GLU A 101 -9.88 -22.85 6.21
CA GLU A 101 -10.14 -24.25 6.56
C GLU A 101 -11.37 -24.81 5.82
N ILE A 102 -12.43 -24.01 5.71
CA ILE A 102 -13.65 -24.42 5.00
C ILE A 102 -13.48 -24.30 3.48
N PHE A 103 -12.82 -23.24 3.02
CA PHE A 103 -12.61 -22.95 1.60
C PHE A 103 -11.15 -22.61 1.31
N PRO A 104 -10.31 -23.64 1.06
CA PRO A 104 -8.87 -23.47 0.93
C PRO A 104 -8.47 -22.65 -0.29
N ASP A 105 -9.32 -22.55 -1.32
CA ASP A 105 -9.04 -21.84 -2.58
C ASP A 105 -9.45 -20.36 -2.58
N VAL A 106 -9.99 -19.85 -1.47
CA VAL A 106 -10.54 -18.48 -1.42
C VAL A 106 -9.46 -17.42 -1.57
N VAL A 107 -9.62 -16.56 -2.59
CA VAL A 107 -8.76 -15.41 -2.89
C VAL A 107 -9.29 -14.07 -2.36
N ARG A 108 -10.55 -14.02 -1.93
CA ARG A 108 -11.24 -12.79 -1.48
C ARG A 108 -11.85 -12.94 -0.08
N CYS A 109 -11.76 -11.90 0.75
CA CYS A 109 -12.43 -11.91 2.05
C CYS A 109 -13.96 -11.81 1.90
N ALA A 110 -14.71 -12.22 2.92
CA ALA A 110 -16.18 -12.18 2.95
C ALA A 110 -16.72 -10.80 2.52
N ALA A 111 -16.22 -9.74 3.15
CA ALA A 111 -16.64 -8.36 2.88
C ALA A 111 -16.36 -7.88 1.44
N CYS A 112 -15.41 -8.48 0.72
CA CYS A 112 -15.12 -8.16 -0.67
C CYS A 112 -15.82 -9.09 -1.66
N GLN A 113 -16.20 -10.29 -1.23
CA GLN A 113 -17.01 -11.21 -2.03
C GLN A 113 -18.46 -10.74 -2.12
N ASP A 114 -19.00 -10.12 -1.06
CA ASP A 114 -20.38 -9.63 -1.01
C ASP A 114 -20.60 -8.31 -1.78
N LYS A 115 -19.52 -7.70 -2.29
CA LYS A 115 -19.65 -6.49 -3.14
C LYS A 115 -20.05 -6.94 -4.54
N PRO A 116 -21.11 -6.35 -5.14
CA PRO A 116 -21.40 -6.59 -6.54
C PRO A 116 -20.14 -6.25 -7.35
N ALA A 117 -19.74 -7.16 -8.23
CA ALA A 117 -18.69 -6.87 -9.20
C ALA A 117 -19.09 -5.56 -9.91
N ALA A 118 -18.12 -4.66 -10.09
CA ALA A 118 -18.34 -3.45 -10.86
C ALA A 118 -19.03 -3.85 -12.17
N GLU A 119 -20.18 -3.25 -12.45
CA GLU A 119 -20.96 -3.47 -13.67
C GLU A 119 -19.96 -3.45 -14.84
N THR A 120 -19.66 -4.62 -15.39
CA THR A 120 -18.95 -4.71 -16.65
C THR A 120 -19.78 -3.89 -17.62
N GLU A 121 -19.18 -2.93 -18.32
CA GLU A 121 -19.85 -2.17 -19.37
C GLU A 121 -20.62 -3.19 -20.22
N ASP A 122 -21.95 -3.20 -20.09
CA ASP A 122 -22.74 -4.28 -20.66
C ASP A 122 -22.54 -4.23 -22.17
N ASP A 123 -21.96 -5.32 -22.71
CA ASP A 123 -21.78 -5.56 -24.14
C ASP A 123 -23.13 -5.68 -24.87
N PHE A 124 -24.26 -5.41 -24.20
CA PHE A 124 -25.62 -5.64 -24.66
C PHE A 124 -26.41 -4.34 -24.74
N CYS A 125 -27.28 -4.25 -25.73
CA CYS A 125 -28.14 -3.09 -25.90
C CYS A 125 -29.23 -3.05 -24.80
N PRO A 126 -29.40 -1.93 -24.07
CA PRO A 126 -30.41 -1.81 -23.02
C PRO A 126 -31.86 -1.84 -23.55
N ARG A 127 -32.05 -1.73 -24.87
CA ARG A 127 -33.38 -1.69 -25.49
C ARG A 127 -33.89 -3.04 -25.99
N CYS A 128 -32.99 -3.89 -26.48
CA CYS A 128 -33.37 -5.17 -27.10
C CYS A 128 -32.53 -6.37 -26.62
N GLY A 129 -31.54 -6.16 -25.75
CA GLY A 129 -30.66 -7.21 -25.22
C GLY A 129 -29.68 -7.81 -26.23
N GLU A 130 -29.59 -7.26 -27.44
CA GLU A 130 -28.67 -7.75 -28.48
C GLU A 130 -27.24 -7.26 -28.22
N ARG A 131 -26.23 -8.06 -28.56
CA ARG A 131 -24.82 -7.67 -28.38
C ARG A 131 -24.47 -6.45 -29.25
N LEU A 132 -23.86 -5.43 -28.64
CA LEU A 132 -23.35 -4.24 -29.31
C LEU A 132 -22.17 -4.61 -30.22
N GLN A 133 -22.09 -3.97 -31.38
CA GLN A 133 -21.00 -4.15 -32.33
C GLN A 133 -20.23 -2.85 -32.54
N VAL A 134 -18.93 -2.96 -32.81
CA VAL A 134 -18.09 -1.80 -33.11
C VAL A 134 -18.41 -1.30 -34.52
N ALA A 135 -18.95 -0.10 -34.63
CA ALA A 135 -19.16 0.60 -35.89
C ALA A 135 -18.10 1.68 -36.09
N VAL A 136 -17.60 1.80 -37.31
CA VAL A 136 -16.58 2.79 -37.69
C VAL A 136 -17.24 3.91 -38.49
N ARG A 137 -16.97 5.17 -38.12
CA ARG A 137 -17.32 6.35 -38.93
C ARG A 137 -16.04 7.01 -39.46
N SER A 138 -15.97 7.22 -40.77
CA SER A 138 -14.76 7.67 -41.49
C SER A 138 -14.94 8.98 -42.30
N ARG A 139 -15.70 9.96 -41.79
CA ARG A 139 -15.74 11.31 -42.38
C ARG A 139 -14.81 12.25 -41.60
N GLY A 140 -13.50 12.09 -41.80
CA GLY A 140 -12.44 12.82 -41.09
C GLY A 140 -11.62 11.87 -40.19
N LEU A 141 -11.62 12.11 -38.89
CA LEU A 141 -11.03 11.19 -37.92
C LEU A 141 -11.86 9.90 -37.80
N THR A 142 -11.19 8.75 -37.86
CA THR A 142 -11.80 7.44 -37.60
C THR A 142 -12.31 7.38 -36.17
N GLN A 143 -13.63 7.29 -36.00
CA GLN A 143 -14.26 7.10 -34.70
C GLN A 143 -14.83 5.69 -34.59
N TYR A 144 -14.43 4.98 -33.53
CA TYR A 144 -15.02 3.71 -33.12
C TYR A 144 -16.13 4.00 -32.12
N ARG A 145 -17.34 3.51 -32.40
CA ARG A 145 -18.48 3.61 -31.48
C ARG A 145 -19.24 2.29 -31.43
N LEU A 146 -19.74 1.92 -30.26
CA LEU A 146 -20.64 0.78 -30.11
C LEU A 146 -22.02 1.12 -30.70
N ARG A 147 -22.57 0.24 -31.52
CA ARG A 147 -23.91 0.37 -32.13
C ARG A 147 -24.67 -0.95 -32.02
N CYS A 148 -25.95 -0.84 -31.67
CA CYS A 148 -26.90 -1.95 -31.70
C CYS A 148 -27.26 -2.30 -33.16
N PRO A 149 -27.08 -3.54 -33.64
CA PRO A 149 -27.40 -3.90 -35.02
C PRO A 149 -28.91 -3.93 -35.32
N ARG A 150 -29.75 -4.06 -34.30
CA ARG A 150 -31.21 -4.22 -34.44
C ARG A 150 -32.01 -2.93 -34.28
N CYS A 151 -31.51 -2.03 -33.43
CA CYS A 151 -32.24 -0.86 -32.95
C CYS A 151 -31.50 0.46 -33.21
N GLY A 152 -30.29 0.38 -33.78
CA GLY A 152 -29.39 1.49 -34.02
C GLY A 152 -29.11 1.70 -35.49
#